data_AF-Q1YTN3-F1
#
_entry.id   AF-Q1YTN3-F1
#
_cell.length_a   1.000
_cell.length_b   1.000
_cell.length_c   1.000
_cell.angle_alpha   90.00
_cell.angle_beta   90.00
_cell.angle_gamma   90.00
#
_symmetry.space_group_name_H-M   'P 1'
#
loop_
_entity.id
_entity.type
_entity.pdbx_description
1 polymer ?
#
loop_
_entity_poly.entity_id
_entity_poly.type
_entity_poly.pdbx_seq_one_letter_code
_entity_poly.pdbx_strand_id
1 'polypeptide(L)'
;MAVLRSRKYRQLSDAEILKRFKDQPVGEDLHFLQIELEQRDLAQQADQVLQEVRKKARHSVLYYLFYALMFGFFVARFGSDFI
;
A
#
# COMPACT_ATOMS: atom_id res chain seq x y z
N MET A 1 -17.26 -25.36 -1.24
CA MET A 1 -17.56 -24.83 0.11
C MET A 1 -18.45 -23.60 -0.06
N ALA A 2 -19.61 -23.55 0.61
CA ALA A 2 -20.45 -22.35 0.60
C ALA A 2 -19.93 -21.38 1.68
N VAL A 3 -19.29 -20.30 1.25
CA VAL A 3 -18.74 -19.29 2.17
C VAL A 3 -19.79 -18.22 2.45
N LEU A 4 -19.90 -17.77 3.70
CA LEU A 4 -20.84 -16.74 4.12
C LEU A 4 -20.47 -15.39 3.47
N ARG A 5 -21.32 -14.92 2.55
CA ARG A 5 -21.12 -13.66 1.83
C ARG A 5 -21.87 -12.53 2.51
N SER A 6 -21.19 -11.42 2.73
CA SER A 6 -21.79 -10.22 3.31
C SER A 6 -22.65 -9.50 2.26
N ARG A 7 -23.89 -9.14 2.64
CA ARG A 7 -24.79 -8.35 1.77
C ARG A 7 -24.22 -6.96 1.46
N LYS A 8 -23.42 -6.40 2.36
CA LYS A 8 -22.78 -5.08 2.24
C LYS A 8 -21.80 -5.03 1.07
N TYR A 9 -20.96 -6.06 0.91
CA TYR A 9 -19.95 -6.11 -0.17
C TYR A 9 -20.50 -6.67 -1.47
N ARG A 10 -21.55 -7.49 -1.40
CA ARG A 10 -22.23 -8.01 -2.60
C ARG A 10 -22.80 -6.90 -3.50
N GLN A 11 -23.31 -5.82 -2.91
CA GLN A 11 -23.89 -4.68 -3.65
C GLN A 11 -22.84 -3.74 -4.26
N LEU A 12 -21.56 -3.89 -3.90
CA LEU A 12 -20.50 -3.02 -4.39
C LEU A 12 -20.00 -3.46 -5.76
N SER A 13 -19.55 -2.48 -6.53
CA SER A 13 -18.80 -2.70 -7.76
C SER A 13 -17.39 -3.23 -7.47
N ASP A 14 -16.79 -3.89 -8.45
CA ASP A 14 -15.45 -4.47 -8.33
C ASP A 14 -14.39 -3.41 -8.00
N ALA A 15 -14.51 -2.23 -8.62
CA ALA A 15 -13.64 -1.09 -8.35
C ALA A 15 -13.72 -0.61 -6.89
N GLU A 16 -14.90 -0.70 -6.29
CA GLU A 16 -15.15 -0.23 -4.93
C GLU A 16 -14.69 -1.26 -3.88
N ILE A 17 -14.77 -2.55 -4.21
CA ILE A 17 -14.17 -3.64 -3.43
C ILE A 17 -12.65 -3.48 -3.41
N LEU A 18 -12.03 -3.28 -4.58
CA LEU A 18 -10.58 -3.06 -4.69
C LEU A 18 -10.13 -1.80 -3.95
N LYS A 19 -10.91 -0.71 -4.03
CA LYS A 19 -10.63 0.53 -3.29
C LYS A 19 -10.67 0.30 -1.78
N ARG A 20 -11.71 -0.38 -1.26
CA ARG A 20 -11.79 -0.68 0.18
C ARG A 20 -10.71 -1.64 0.64
N PHE A 21 -10.30 -2.59 -0.20
CA PHE A 21 -9.20 -3.50 0.10
C PHE A 21 -7.84 -2.78 0.13
N LYS A 22 -7.66 -1.79 -0.75
CA LYS A 22 -6.47 -0.91 -0.77
C LYS A 22 -6.26 -0.16 0.55
N ASP A 23 -7.35 0.22 1.22
CA ASP A 23 -7.33 0.93 2.50
C ASP A 23 -6.91 0.04 3.69
N GLN A 24 -6.48 -1.20 3.44
CA GLN A 24 -6.00 -2.18 4.43
C GLN A 24 -6.98 -2.37 5.59
N PRO A 25 -8.21 -2.84 5.30
CA PRO A 25 -9.21 -3.09 6.32
C PRO A 25 -8.74 -4.21 7.25
N VAL A 26 -9.24 -4.21 8.49
CA VAL A 26 -8.87 -5.16 9.54
C VAL A 26 -10.09 -5.91 10.07
N GLY A 27 -9.85 -7.10 10.63
CA GLY A 27 -10.89 -7.91 11.26
C GLY A 27 -11.89 -8.52 10.26
N GLU A 28 -13.17 -8.43 10.58
CA GLU A 28 -14.26 -9.03 9.78
C GLU A 28 -14.37 -8.44 8.38
N ASP A 29 -14.16 -7.13 8.24
CA ASP A 29 -14.24 -6.44 6.95
C ASP A 29 -13.18 -6.98 5.96
N LEU A 30 -11.98 -7.34 6.44
CA LEU A 30 -10.94 -7.98 5.64
C LEU A 30 -11.39 -9.36 5.15
N HIS A 31 -11.92 -10.17 6.05
CA HIS A 31 -12.36 -11.53 5.74
C HIS A 31 -13.47 -11.52 4.68
N PHE A 32 -14.47 -10.67 4.83
CA PHE A 32 -15.54 -10.56 3.83
C PHE A 32 -15.08 -10.00 2.48
N LEU A 33 -14.14 -9.05 2.48
CA LEU A 33 -13.55 -8.54 1.24
C LEU A 33 -12.72 -9.60 0.52
N GLN A 34 -11.94 -10.41 1.24
CA GLN A 34 -11.19 -11.53 0.66
C GLN A 34 -12.12 -12.55 -0.01
N ILE A 35 -13.21 -12.92 0.66
CA ILE A 35 -14.22 -13.81 0.08
C ILE A 35 -14.77 -13.24 -1.22
N GLU A 36 -15.08 -11.94 -1.28
CA GLU A 36 -15.61 -11.36 -2.51
C GLU A 36 -14.58 -11.16 -3.61
N LEU A 37 -13.31 -10.98 -3.27
CA LEU A 37 -12.22 -10.99 -4.24
C LEU A 37 -12.03 -12.38 -4.85
N GLU A 38 -12.08 -13.44 -4.03
CA GLU A 38 -12.00 -14.82 -4.50
C GLU A 38 -13.22 -15.21 -5.36
N GLN A 39 -14.43 -14.85 -4.94
CA GLN A 39 -15.66 -15.17 -5.67
C GLN A 39 -15.79 -14.45 -7.02
N ARG A 40 -15.09 -13.32 -7.20
CA ARG A 40 -15.11 -12.52 -8.43
C ARG A 40 -13.82 -12.64 -9.24
N ASP A 41 -12.90 -13.51 -8.85
CA ASP A 41 -11.58 -13.71 -9.48
C ASP A 41 -10.72 -12.43 -9.55
N LEU A 42 -10.90 -11.54 -8.56
CA LEU A 42 -10.19 -10.25 -8.45
C LEU A 42 -8.94 -10.35 -7.56
N ALA A 43 -8.60 -11.55 -7.06
CA ALA A 43 -7.48 -11.76 -6.14
C ALA A 43 -6.15 -11.25 -6.71
N GLN A 44 -5.87 -11.52 -8.00
CA GLN A 44 -4.65 -11.04 -8.65
C GLN A 44 -4.57 -9.52 -8.75
N GLN A 45 -5.68 -8.85 -9.07
CA GLN A 45 -5.74 -7.39 -9.14
C GLN A 45 -5.57 -6.76 -7.75
N ALA A 46 -6.18 -7.37 -6.73
CA ALA A 46 -6.05 -6.92 -5.34
C ALA A 46 -4.60 -7.02 -4.84
N ASP A 47 -3.91 -8.11 -5.17
CA ASP A 47 -2.48 -8.29 -4.84
C ASP A 47 -1.59 -7.26 -5.54
N GLN A 48 -1.86 -6.97 -6.82
CA GLN A 48 -1.13 -5.92 -7.55
C GLN A 48 -1.31 -4.55 -6.87
N VAL A 49 -2.54 -4.18 -6.52
CA VAL A 49 -2.85 -2.92 -5.83
C VAL A 49 -2.17 -2.85 -4.46
N LEU A 50 -2.15 -3.94 -3.70
CA LEU A 50 -1.43 -4.00 -2.42
C LEU A 50 0.08 -3.88 -2.59
N GLN A 51 0.66 -4.51 -3.60
CA GLN A 51 2.09 -4.39 -3.90
C GLN A 51 2.47 -2.96 -4.25
N GLU A 52 1.63 -2.24 -5.01
CA GLU A 52 1.85 -0.82 -5.31
C GLU A 52 1.83 0.05 -4.06
N VAL A 53 0.84 -0.16 -3.18
CA VAL A 53 0.76 0.56 -1.90
C VAL A 53 2.00 0.29 -1.03
N ARG A 54 2.42 -0.98 -0.91
CA ARG A 54 3.61 -1.36 -0.15
C ARG A 54 4.89 -0.78 -0.74
N LYS A 55 5.06 -0.81 -2.07
CA LYS A 55 6.21 -0.18 -2.76
C LYS A 55 6.24 1.32 -2.50
N LYS A 56 5.11 2.01 -2.60
CA LYS A 56 5.01 3.46 -2.35
C LYS A 56 5.33 3.81 -0.89
N ALA A 57 4.85 3.01 0.07
CA ALA A 57 5.16 3.20 1.49
C ALA A 57 6.63 2.92 1.84
N ARG A 58 7.30 1.99 1.12
CA ARG A 58 8.70 1.63 1.35
C ARG A 58 9.68 2.76 0.98
N HIS A 59 9.33 3.64 0.05
CA HIS A 59 10.13 4.82 -0.26
C HIS A 59 9.75 5.97 0.67
N SER A 60 10.27 5.95 1.90
CA SER A 60 10.16 7.10 2.80
C SER A 60 10.97 8.26 2.22
N VAL A 61 10.29 9.29 1.72
CA VAL A 61 10.90 10.53 1.22
C VAL A 61 11.86 11.14 2.25
N LEU A 62 11.57 10.93 3.54
CA LEU A 62 12.40 11.33 4.67
C LEU A 62 13.83 10.74 4.61
N TYR A 63 13.97 9.50 4.11
CA TYR A 63 15.28 8.85 3.94
C TYR A 63 16.16 9.67 3.00
N TYR A 64 15.65 10.04 1.83
CA TYR A 64 16.40 10.85 0.86
C TYR A 64 16.68 12.27 1.37
N LEU A 65 15.73 12.85 2.11
CA LEU A 65 15.88 14.16 2.76
C LEU A 65 17.01 14.13 3.81
N PHE A 66 17.13 13.04 4.56
CA PHE A 66 18.23 12.84 5.50
C PHE A 66 19.58 12.75 4.79
N TYR A 67 19.69 12.01 3.68
CA TYR A 67 20.93 11.97 2.89
C TYR A 67 21.31 13.33 2.31
N ALA A 68 20.34 14.09 1.79
CA ALA A 68 20.60 15.44 1.27
C ALA A 68 21.11 16.38 2.37
N LEU A 69 20.52 16.30 3.56
CA LEU A 69 20.94 17.08 4.72
C LEU A 69 22.35 16.67 5.19
N MET A 70 22.62 15.37 5.34
CA MET A 70 23.96 14.86 5.67
C MET A 70 25.01 15.23 4.63
N PHE A 71 24.66 15.18 3.34
CA PHE A 71 25.54 15.64 2.27
C PHE A 71 25.83 17.14 2.38
N GLY A 72 24.82 17.96 2.68
CA GLY A 72 25.00 19.39 2.95
C GLY A 72 25.95 19.66 4.11
N PHE A 73 25.80 18.93 5.22
CA PHE A 73 26.73 19.01 6.36
C PHE A 73 28.14 18.55 5.99
N PHE A 74 28.27 17.49 5.20
CA PHE A 74 29.55 16.99 4.74
C PHE A 74 30.28 18.02 3.87
N VAL A 75 29.61 18.60 2.87
CA VAL A 75 30.18 19.65 2.02
C VAL A 75 30.50 20.91 2.83
N ALA A 76 29.64 21.32 3.75
CA ALA A 76 29.91 22.49 4.61
C ALA A 76 31.12 22.27 5.53
N ARG A 77 31.32 21.05 6.04
CA ARG A 77 32.38 20.74 7.01
C ARG A 77 33.73 20.39 6.35
N PHE A 78 33.71 19.78 5.18
CA PHE A 78 34.91 19.24 4.51
C PHE A 78 35.17 19.86 3.13
N GLY A 79 34.22 20.58 2.55
CA GLY A 79 34.39 21.23 1.25
C GLY A 79 35.42 22.37 1.27
N SER A 80 35.67 22.96 2.44
CA SER A 80 36.73 23.96 2.63
C SER A 80 38.14 23.36 2.71
N ASP A 81 38.28 22.08 3.05
CA ASP A 81 39.58 21.36 3.08
C ASP A 81 39.97 20.86 1.69
N PHE A 82 39.08 20.94 0.70
CA PHE A 82 39.25 20.41 -0.66
C PHE A 82 39.59 21.50 -1.70
N ILE A 83 39.54 22.79 -1.33
CA ILE A 83 39.93 23.96 -2.15
C ILE A 83 41.23 24.54 -1.59
#